data_AF-A0A243B6G0-F1
#
_entry.id   AF-A0A243B6G0-F1
#
_cell.length_a   1.000
_cell.length_b   1.000
_cell.length_c   1.000
_cell.angle_alpha   90.00
_cell.angle_beta   90.00
_cell.angle_gamma   90.00
#
_symmetry.space_group_name_H-M   'P 1'
#
loop_
_entity.id
_entity.type
_entity.pdbx_description
1 polymer ?
#
loop_
_entity_poly.entity_id
_entity_poly.type
_entity_poly.pdbx_seq_one_letter_code
_entity_poly.pdbx_strand_id
1 'polypeptide(L)'
;MLLIMILKAVEIMGLSSMKGMDNLEYTIKNNGNLSNRYYIVNLYFYKNNGYQEPKETLELGNQDTDKNEWMHIEIYPDKVFMRINTFGGRKHSKKIDMNRDLTNEALILEAIGIFTNYWG
;
A
#
# COMPACT_ATOMS: atom_id res chain seq x y z
N MET A 1 33.00 4.65 32.43
CA MET A 1 32.02 3.62 32.01
C MET A 1 30.62 4.21 32.05
N LEU A 2 30.25 4.99 31.03
CA LEU A 2 28.92 5.62 30.99
C LEU A 2 28.58 5.94 29.52
N LEU A 3 28.40 4.91 28.69
CA LEU A 3 28.02 5.12 27.29
C LEU A 3 27.26 3.92 26.70
N ILE A 4 26.38 3.26 27.47
CA ILE A 4 25.49 2.24 26.93
C ILE A 4 24.15 2.32 27.66
N MET A 5 23.43 3.44 27.52
CA MET A 5 22.03 3.50 28.00
C MET A 5 21.15 4.52 27.26
N ILE A 6 21.66 5.20 26.23
CA ILE A 6 20.84 6.13 25.42
C ILE A 6 20.33 5.47 24.13
N LEU A 7 20.95 4.37 23.66
CA LEU A 7 20.51 3.72 22.42
C LEU A 7 19.22 2.89 22.54
N LYS A 8 18.84 2.44 23.75
CA LYS A 8 17.64 1.61 23.95
C LYS A 8 16.35 2.40 24.19
N ALA A 9 16.44 3.69 24.52
CA ALA A 9 15.26 4.54 24.72
C ALA A 9 14.82 5.24 23.41
N VAL A 10 15.71 5.34 22.42
CA VAL A 10 15.37 5.79 21.06
C VAL A 10 14.63 4.70 20.27
N GLU A 11 14.64 3.45 20.75
CA GLU A 11 14.01 2.30 20.08
C GLU A 11 12.48 2.18 20.27
N ILE A 12 11.81 3.02 21.06
CA ILE A 12 10.37 2.81 21.36
C ILE A 12 9.48 4.06 21.16
N MET A 13 10.07 5.23 20.89
CA MET A 13 9.28 6.41 20.49
C MET A 13 9.30 6.57 18.96
N GLY A 14 8.38 5.86 18.29
CA GLY A 14 7.79 6.39 17.06
C GLY A 14 7.67 5.48 15.84
N LEU A 15 8.22 4.26 15.82
CA LEU A 15 8.12 3.40 14.63
C LEU A 15 6.72 2.84 14.37
N SER A 16 5.85 2.81 15.38
CA SER A 16 4.43 2.45 15.22
C SER A 16 3.52 3.65 14.93
N SER A 17 3.98 4.88 15.18
CA SER A 17 3.23 6.13 14.93
C SER A 17 3.73 6.93 13.70
N MET A 18 4.91 6.61 13.16
CA MET A 18 5.42 7.09 11.85
C MET A 18 5.09 6.13 10.70
N LYS A 19 4.23 5.13 10.93
CA LYS A 19 3.78 4.16 9.91
C LYS A 19 2.79 4.75 8.89
N GLY A 20 2.39 6.00 9.06
CA GLY A 20 1.57 6.73 8.09
C GLY A 20 2.47 7.34 7.02
N MET A 21 2.27 6.90 5.77
CA MET A 21 2.66 7.67 4.60
C MET A 21 1.80 8.94 4.54
N ASP A 22 2.09 9.93 5.39
CA ASP A 22 1.22 11.10 5.59
C ASP A 22 0.91 11.82 4.27
N ASN A 23 1.89 11.86 3.36
CA ASN A 23 1.72 12.41 2.02
C ASN A 23 0.78 11.57 1.15
N LEU A 24 0.84 10.25 1.23
CA LEU A 24 -0.06 9.35 0.53
C LEU A 24 -1.50 9.51 1.04
N GLU A 25 -1.67 9.51 2.37
CA GLU A 25 -2.99 9.66 2.98
C GLU A 25 -3.59 11.03 2.66
N TYR A 26 -2.80 12.10 2.75
CA TYR A 26 -3.18 13.44 2.32
C TYR A 26 -3.56 13.47 0.83
N THR A 27 -2.76 12.85 -0.04
CA THR A 27 -3.03 12.80 -1.49
C THR A 27 -4.34 12.09 -1.80
N ILE A 28 -4.62 10.96 -1.15
CA ILE A 28 -5.83 10.18 -1.38
C ILE A 28 -7.07 10.91 -0.84
N LYS A 29 -6.98 11.52 0.33
CA LYS A 29 -8.09 12.31 0.90
C LYS A 29 -8.45 13.51 0.04
N ASN A 30 -7.46 14.18 -0.56
CA ASN A 30 -7.68 15.41 -1.34
C ASN A 30 -7.87 15.17 -2.85
N ASN A 31 -7.86 13.92 -3.32
CA ASN A 31 -8.12 13.59 -4.71
C ASN A 31 -9.54 13.03 -4.87
N GLY A 32 -10.42 13.77 -5.57
CA GLY A 32 -11.84 13.40 -5.71
C GLY A 32 -12.11 12.05 -6.38
N ASN A 33 -11.17 11.52 -7.16
CA ASN A 33 -11.30 10.19 -7.76
C ASN A 33 -10.85 9.08 -6.81
N LEU A 34 -9.90 9.38 -5.90
CA LEU A 34 -9.32 8.39 -5.00
C LEU A 34 -10.03 8.33 -3.65
N SER A 35 -10.58 9.44 -3.19
CA SER A 35 -11.18 9.59 -1.86
C SER A 35 -12.42 8.74 -1.65
N ASN A 36 -13.11 8.32 -2.71
CA ASN A 36 -14.37 7.55 -2.63
C ASN A 36 -14.18 6.04 -2.42
N ARG A 37 -12.96 5.57 -2.13
CA ARG A 37 -12.66 4.15 -1.95
C ARG A 37 -11.81 3.91 -0.73
N TYR A 38 -11.90 2.68 -0.24
CA TYR A 38 -10.99 2.12 0.75
C TYR A 38 -9.94 1.23 0.09
N TYR A 39 -8.70 1.36 0.52
CA TYR A 39 -7.55 0.64 -0.01
C TYR A 39 -6.88 -0.19 1.07
N ILE A 40 -6.65 -1.46 0.76
CA ILE A 40 -5.81 -2.36 1.54
C ILE A 40 -4.61 -2.70 0.66
N VAL A 41 -3.44 -2.21 1.06
CA VAL A 41 -2.19 -2.35 0.32
C VAL A 41 -1.25 -3.27 1.07
N ASN A 42 -0.81 -4.34 0.41
CA ASN A 42 0.17 -5.28 0.91
C ASN A 42 1.47 -5.14 0.12
N LEU A 43 2.56 -4.80 0.81
CA LEU A 43 3.91 -4.69 0.24
C LEU A 43 4.68 -5.98 0.50
N TYR A 44 5.29 -6.54 -0.55
CA TYR A 44 6.07 -7.78 -0.51
C TYR A 44 7.51 -7.55 -0.94
N PHE A 45 8.46 -8.23 -0.27
CA PHE A 45 9.89 -8.15 -0.61
C PHE A 45 10.29 -8.97 -1.84
N TYR A 46 9.55 -10.03 -2.13
CA TYR A 46 9.78 -10.95 -3.24
C TYR A 46 8.50 -11.73 -3.48
N LYS A 47 8.41 -12.38 -4.65
CA LYS A 47 7.28 -13.23 -4.99
C LYS A 47 7.57 -14.68 -4.61
N ASN A 48 6.68 -15.31 -3.86
CA ASN A 48 6.70 -16.74 -3.57
C ASN A 48 5.48 -17.44 -4.20
N ASN A 49 5.57 -18.75 -4.46
CA ASN A 49 4.49 -19.58 -5.02
C ASN A 49 3.52 -20.12 -3.96
N GLY A 50 3.72 -19.79 -2.68
CA GLY A 50 2.86 -20.16 -1.55
C GLY A 50 2.34 -18.95 -0.80
N TYR A 51 1.70 -19.18 0.35
CA TYR A 51 1.35 -18.11 1.27
C TYR A 51 2.61 -17.38 1.73
N GLN A 52 2.58 -16.06 1.67
CA GLN A 52 3.62 -15.18 2.15
C GLN A 52 2.93 -14.06 2.91
N GLU A 53 3.44 -13.76 4.11
CA GLU A 53 2.98 -12.58 4.83
C GLU A 53 3.56 -11.31 4.18
N PRO A 54 2.75 -10.25 4.05
CA PRO A 54 3.25 -8.97 3.59
C PRO A 54 4.30 -8.45 4.58
N LYS A 55 5.34 -7.79 4.03
CA LYS A 55 6.28 -7.02 4.85
C LYS A 55 5.53 -5.94 5.63
N GLU A 56 4.59 -5.31 4.95
CA GLU A 56 3.85 -4.16 5.44
C GLU A 56 2.46 -4.15 4.81
N THR A 57 1.46 -3.91 5.65
CA THR A 57 0.08 -3.69 5.22
C THR A 57 -0.31 -2.29 5.60
N LEU A 58 -0.87 -1.55 4.63
CA LEU A 58 -1.38 -0.22 4.80
C LEU A 58 -2.88 -0.22 4.50
N GLU A 59 -3.63 0.45 5.36
CA GLU A 59 -5.08 0.55 5.31
C GLU A 59 -5.45 2.03 5.33
N LEU A 60 -6.05 2.52 4.24
CA LEU A 60 -6.28 3.95 4.06
C LEU A 60 -7.41 4.26 3.08
N GLY A 61 -7.88 5.50 3.09
CA GLY A 61 -9.02 5.97 2.28
C GLY A 61 -10.33 6.02 3.06
N ASN A 62 -11.46 5.90 2.36
CA ASN A 62 -12.80 6.02 2.95
C ASN A 62 -13.29 4.71 3.57
N GLN A 63 -13.23 4.60 4.89
CA GLN A 63 -13.67 3.42 5.66
C GLN A 63 -15.18 3.12 5.54
N ASP A 64 -16.00 4.10 5.14
CA ASP A 64 -17.45 3.92 4.97
C ASP A 64 -17.81 3.23 3.64
N THR A 65 -16.83 2.99 2.76
CA THR A 65 -17.03 2.24 1.51
C THR A 65 -17.48 0.81 1.81
N ASP A 66 -18.40 0.26 1.02
CA ASP A 66 -18.83 -1.14 1.15
C ASP A 66 -17.60 -2.08 1.08
N LYS A 67 -17.52 -3.05 2.01
CA LYS A 67 -16.41 -4.01 2.10
C LYS A 67 -16.19 -4.82 0.83
N ASN A 68 -17.24 -5.02 0.03
CA ASN A 68 -17.14 -5.71 -1.25
C ASN A 68 -16.46 -4.83 -2.33
N GLU A 69 -16.48 -3.52 -2.15
CA GLU A 69 -15.89 -2.53 -3.04
C GLU A 69 -14.48 -2.11 -2.62
N TRP A 70 -14.00 -2.61 -1.48
CA TRP A 70 -12.63 -2.39 -1.03
C TRP A 70 -11.62 -2.89 -2.05
N MET A 71 -10.62 -2.06 -2.30
CA MET A 71 -9.55 -2.37 -3.24
C MET A 71 -8.39 -3.01 -2.51
N HIS A 72 -8.08 -4.25 -2.88
CA HIS A 72 -6.90 -4.94 -2.41
C HIS A 72 -5.79 -4.83 -3.46
N ILE A 73 -4.64 -4.34 -3.04
CA ILE A 73 -3.45 -4.14 -3.87
C ILE A 73 -2.30 -4.95 -3.25
N GLU A 74 -1.71 -5.84 -4.03
CA GLU A 74 -0.49 -6.58 -3.67
C GLU A 74 0.66 -6.07 -4.54
N ILE A 75 1.70 -5.50 -3.92
CA ILE A 75 2.85 -4.93 -4.62
C ILE A 75 4.06 -5.81 -4.32
N TYR A 76 4.62 -6.39 -5.38
CA TYR A 76 5.87 -7.14 -5.41
C TYR A 76 6.94 -6.32 -6.13
N PRO A 77 8.24 -6.65 -6.01
CA PRO A 77 9.31 -5.87 -6.62
C PRO A 77 9.15 -5.63 -8.14
N ASP A 78 8.59 -6.59 -8.86
CA ASP A 78 8.45 -6.56 -10.32
C ASP A 78 6.99 -6.41 -10.80
N LYS A 79 6.02 -6.43 -9.88
CA LYS A 79 4.62 -6.65 -10.26
C LYS A 79 3.62 -6.13 -9.23
N VAL A 80 2.52 -5.57 -9.73
CA VAL A 80 1.33 -5.29 -8.92
C VAL A 80 0.22 -6.26 -9.28
N PHE A 81 -0.51 -6.72 -8.26
CA PHE A 81 -1.82 -7.34 -8.40
C PHE A 81 -2.88 -6.48 -7.72
N MET A 82 -4.04 -6.38 -8.33
CA MET A 82 -5.17 -5.63 -7.81
C MET A 82 -6.43 -6.48 -7.91
N ARG A 83 -7.31 -6.37 -6.91
CA ARG A 83 -8.63 -6.99 -6.94
C ARG A 83 -9.63 -6.14 -6.18
N ILE A 84 -10.89 -6.24 -6.60
CA ILE A 84 -12.05 -5.77 -5.87
C ILE A 84 -13.02 -6.95 -5.78
N ASN A 85 -13.64 -7.14 -4.63
CA ASN A 85 -14.43 -8.34 -4.37
C ASN A 85 -15.70 -8.39 -5.24
N THR A 86 -16.33 -7.25 -5.54
CA THR A 86 -17.48 -7.18 -6.46
C THR A 86 -17.22 -7.69 -7.87
N PHE A 87 -15.96 -7.72 -8.34
CA PHE A 87 -15.60 -8.22 -9.67
C PHE A 87 -15.34 -9.75 -9.70
N GLY A 88 -15.97 -10.48 -8.79
CA GLY A 88 -15.80 -11.93 -8.65
C GLY A 88 -14.37 -12.34 -8.26
N GLY A 89 -13.63 -11.45 -7.59
CA GLY A 89 -12.28 -11.72 -7.07
C GLY A 89 -11.19 -11.92 -8.13
N ARG A 90 -11.44 -11.57 -9.40
CA ARG A 90 -10.42 -11.68 -10.45
C ARG A 90 -9.24 -10.77 -10.12
N LYS A 91 -8.05 -11.36 -9.96
CA LYS A 91 -6.81 -10.61 -9.78
C LYS A 91 -6.36 -10.06 -11.14
N HIS A 92 -6.29 -8.75 -11.25
CA HIS A 92 -5.66 -8.07 -12.38
C HIS A 92 -4.21 -7.81 -12.05
N SER A 93 -3.31 -8.07 -13.00
CA SER A 93 -1.88 -8.00 -12.74
C SER A 93 -1.16 -7.18 -13.80
N LYS A 94 -0.21 -6.35 -13.38
CA LYS A 94 0.61 -5.55 -14.29
C LYS A 94 2.06 -5.51 -13.80
N LYS A 95 3.01 -5.52 -14.73
CA LYS A 95 4.42 -5.31 -14.41
C LYS A 95 4.66 -3.84 -14.05
N ILE A 96 5.47 -3.61 -13.03
CA ILE A 96 5.95 -2.26 -12.68
C ILE A 96 7.18 -1.98 -13.53
N ASP A 97 7.38 -0.71 -13.89
CA ASP A 97 8.64 -0.29 -14.49
C ASP A 97 9.77 -0.33 -13.45
N MET A 98 10.55 -1.42 -13.48
CA MET A 98 11.67 -1.63 -12.57
C MET A 98 12.88 -0.72 -12.88
N ASN A 99 12.83 0.10 -13.95
CA ASN A 99 13.92 1.02 -14.29
C ASN A 99 13.87 2.34 -13.51
N ARG A 100 12.89 2.49 -12.61
CA ARG A 100 12.70 3.71 -11.81
C ARG A 100 12.85 3.35 -10.33
N ASP A 101 13.76 4.05 -9.64
CA ASP A 101 13.85 4.00 -8.19
C ASP A 101 12.64 4.75 -7.60
N LEU A 102 11.56 4.03 -7.38
CA LEU A 102 10.31 4.57 -6.84
C LEU A 102 10.24 4.37 -5.33
N THR A 103 9.78 5.40 -4.61
CA THR A 103 9.40 5.25 -3.20
C THR A 103 8.17 4.35 -3.09
N ASN A 104 7.97 3.75 -1.91
CA ASN A 104 6.77 2.94 -1.66
C ASN A 104 5.48 3.76 -1.91
N GLU A 105 5.46 5.05 -1.54
CA GLU A 105 4.31 5.94 -1.78
C GLU A 105 4.02 6.10 -3.27
N ALA A 106 5.06 6.33 -4.08
CA ALA A 106 4.93 6.48 -5.53
C ALA A 106 4.44 5.19 -6.19
N LEU A 107 4.93 4.03 -5.76
CA LEU A 107 4.48 2.72 -6.23
C LEU A 107 2.99 2.49 -5.94
N ILE A 108 2.53 2.88 -4.75
CA ILE A 108 1.13 2.73 -4.35
C ILE A 108 0.23 3.66 -5.18
N LEU A 109 0.63 4.93 -5.34
CA LEU A 109 -0.12 5.89 -6.16
C LEU A 109 -0.19 5.45 -7.63
N GLU A 110 0.90 4.92 -8.17
CA GLU A 110 0.92 4.38 -9.52
C GLU A 110 -0.02 3.17 -9.64
N ALA A 111 0.02 2.24 -8.68
CA ALA A 111 -0.88 1.09 -8.63
C ALA A 111 -2.36 1.53 -8.61
N ILE A 112 -2.71 2.47 -7.73
CA ILE A 112 -4.07 3.01 -7.62
C ILE A 112 -4.49 3.72 -8.91
N GLY A 113 -3.62 4.58 -9.46
CA GLY A 113 -3.90 5.35 -10.68
C GLY A 113 -4.08 4.46 -11.92
N ILE A 114 -3.35 3.34 -11.99
CA ILE A 114 -3.59 2.32 -13.02
C ILE A 114 -5.01 1.78 -12.89
N PHE A 115 -5.43 1.41 -11.67
CA PHE A 115 -6.77 0.87 -11.47
C PHE A 115 -7.85 1.85 -11.91
N THR A 116 -7.80 3.09 -11.44
CA THR A 116 -8.83 4.08 -11.75
C THR A 116 -8.94 4.37 -13.23
N ASN A 117 -7.82 4.37 -13.96
CA ASN A 117 -7.82 4.55 -15.42
C ASN A 117 -8.35 3.32 -16.21
N TYR A 118 -8.33 2.12 -15.63
CA TYR A 118 -8.87 0.91 -16.27
C TYR A 118 -10.39 0.79 -16.15
N TRP A 119 -11.00 1.49 -15.19
CA TRP A 119 -12.40 1.29 -14.79
C TRP A 119 -13.21 2.59 -14.64
N GLY A 120 -12.61 3.74 -14.94
CA GLY A 120 -13.23 5.06 -14.97
C GLY A 120 -13.66 5.48 -16.37
#